data_AF-M0MKW9-F1
#
_entry.id   AF-M0MKW9-F1
#
_cell.length_a   1.000
_cell.length_b   1.000
_cell.length_c   1.000
_cell.angle_alpha   90.00
_cell.angle_beta   90.00
_cell.angle_gamma   90.00
#
_symmetry.space_group_name_H-M   'P 1'
#
loop_
_entity.id
_entity.type
_entity.pdbx_description
1 polymer ?
#
loop_
_entity_poly.entity_id
_entity_poly.type
_entity_poly.pdbx_seq_one_letter_code
_entity_poly.pdbx_strand_id
1 'polypeptide(L)'
;MNPRTKELAGVSIADFAAELGAEIATDAPTDTYIERLSVGAMGADAALRHFRRTKDAVLITGGDRSDIHSVALEAPGIKCLCLTGGFRPSSAVLGKAEERGIPILLAQSDTLTIIERAEEIVHAGRTRDEVTVERMRELLTDHADLHEMLGHE
;
A
#
# COMPACT_ATOMS: atom_id res chain seq x y z
N MET A 1 24.90 0.58 16.55
CA MET A 1 23.67 0.22 15.83
C MET A 1 24.07 -0.71 14.69
N ASN A 2 23.72 -2.00 14.77
CA ASN A 2 24.23 -3.03 13.86
C ASN A 2 23.34 -3.11 12.61
N PRO A 3 23.86 -2.91 11.38
CA PRO A 3 23.07 -2.80 10.13
C PRO A 3 22.41 -4.10 9.63
N ARG A 4 22.44 -5.18 10.41
CA ARG A 4 21.94 -6.52 10.02
C ARG A 4 20.48 -6.82 10.41
N THR A 5 19.78 -5.91 11.08
CA THR A 5 18.42 -6.20 11.60
C THR A 5 17.29 -5.85 10.63
N LYS A 6 17.53 -5.02 9.60
CA LYS A 6 16.48 -4.65 8.62
C LYS A 6 16.08 -5.80 7.69
N GLU A 7 16.96 -6.76 7.48
CA GLU A 7 16.70 -7.97 6.68
C GLU A 7 15.82 -9.01 7.43
N LEU A 8 15.52 -8.77 8.72
CA LEU A 8 14.87 -9.75 9.60
C LEU A 8 13.41 -9.40 9.97
N ALA A 9 12.87 -8.24 9.56
CA ALA A 9 11.57 -7.75 10.03
C ALA A 9 10.56 -7.36 8.93
N GLY A 10 10.89 -7.57 7.65
CA GLY A 10 10.05 -7.12 6.53
C GLY A 10 10.21 -7.96 5.28
N VAL A 11 9.46 -7.58 4.24
CA VAL A 11 9.50 -8.17 2.90
C VAL A 11 9.99 -7.11 1.92
N SER A 12 10.80 -7.48 0.93
CA SER A 12 11.20 -6.54 -0.11
C SER A 12 9.98 -6.15 -0.95
N ILE A 13 9.95 -4.94 -1.52
CA ILE A 13 8.84 -4.52 -2.40
C ILE A 13 8.75 -5.44 -3.63
N ALA A 14 9.88 -5.92 -4.14
CA ALA A 14 9.93 -6.88 -5.24
C ALA A 14 9.25 -8.21 -4.89
N ASP A 15 9.59 -8.80 -3.74
CA ASP A 15 8.99 -10.06 -3.29
C ASP A 15 7.50 -9.87 -2.96
N PHE A 16 7.15 -8.75 -2.30
CA PHE A 16 5.76 -8.40 -2.01
C PHE A 16 4.91 -8.29 -3.28
N ALA A 17 5.43 -7.63 -4.32
CA ALA A 17 4.75 -7.52 -5.61
C ALA A 17 4.58 -8.90 -6.28
N ALA A 18 5.62 -9.74 -6.25
CA ALA A 18 5.60 -11.07 -6.84
C ALA A 18 4.59 -11.99 -6.13
N GLU A 19 4.57 -12.00 -4.80
CA GLU A 19 3.65 -12.82 -4.00
C GLU A 19 2.20 -12.34 -4.12
N LEU A 20 1.97 -11.02 -4.21
CA LEU A 20 0.65 -10.47 -4.50
C LEU A 20 0.17 -10.70 -5.94
N GLY A 21 1.08 -10.96 -6.87
CA GLY A 21 0.80 -10.94 -8.31
C GLY A 21 0.48 -9.54 -8.84
N ALA A 22 1.09 -8.51 -8.25
CA ALA A 22 0.91 -7.11 -8.64
C ALA A 22 1.90 -6.68 -9.72
N GLU A 23 1.45 -5.84 -10.65
CA GLU A 23 2.31 -5.21 -11.67
C GLU A 23 3.07 -4.03 -11.05
N ILE A 24 4.38 -3.93 -11.30
CA ILE A 24 5.17 -2.74 -10.94
C ILE A 24 5.01 -1.71 -12.07
N ALA A 25 4.45 -0.54 -11.76
CA ALA A 25 4.09 0.49 -12.75
C ALA A 25 5.14 1.59 -12.95
N THR A 26 6.24 1.54 -12.21
CA THR A 26 7.28 2.58 -12.11
C THR A 26 8.66 1.95 -12.09
N ASP A 27 9.68 2.64 -12.60
CA ASP A 27 11.08 2.18 -12.55
C ASP A 27 11.80 2.53 -11.22
N ALA A 28 11.05 2.76 -10.14
CA ALA A 28 11.60 3.04 -8.82
C ALA A 28 12.24 1.79 -8.17
N PRO A 29 13.23 1.95 -7.27
CA PRO A 29 13.89 0.82 -6.61
C PRO A 29 12.94 -0.03 -5.77
N THR A 30 12.97 -1.35 -5.95
CA THR A 30 12.09 -2.32 -5.26
C THR A 30 12.83 -3.22 -4.26
N ASP A 31 14.13 -2.98 -4.04
CA ASP A 31 14.98 -3.64 -3.05
C ASP A 31 14.75 -3.14 -1.62
N THR A 32 13.98 -2.05 -1.46
CA THR A 32 13.60 -1.53 -0.15
C THR A 32 12.60 -2.46 0.53
N TYR A 33 12.75 -2.62 1.85
CA TYR A 33 11.88 -3.46 2.67
C TYR A 33 10.69 -2.67 3.20
N ILE A 34 9.54 -3.32 3.22
CA ILE A 34 8.35 -2.88 3.94
C ILE A 34 8.13 -3.77 5.16
N GLU A 35 7.84 -3.13 6.28
CA GLU A 35 7.54 -3.80 7.53
C GLU A 35 6.06 -3.73 7.84
N ARG A 36 5.32 -2.72 7.37
CA ARG A 36 3.93 -2.44 7.80
C ARG A 36 2.97 -2.19 6.64
N LEU A 37 1.70 -2.48 6.87
CA LEU A 37 0.63 -2.07 5.97
C LEU A 37 -0.01 -0.78 6.47
N SER A 38 -0.42 0.06 5.52
CA SER A 38 -1.27 1.21 5.76
C SER A 38 -2.41 1.16 4.75
N VAL A 39 -3.65 1.34 5.20
CA VAL A 39 -4.83 1.25 4.33
C VAL A 39 -5.46 2.63 4.18
N GLY A 40 -5.44 3.13 2.95
CA GLY A 40 -6.03 4.41 2.54
C GLY A 40 -7.48 4.26 2.12
N ALA A 41 -8.33 3.70 2.99
CA ALA A 41 -9.78 3.63 2.79
C ALA A 41 -10.50 4.93 3.22
N MET A 42 -9.82 5.79 3.98
CA MET A 42 -10.36 7.07 4.47
C MET A 42 -9.99 8.24 3.56
N GLY A 43 -10.70 9.38 3.65
CA GLY A 43 -10.31 10.64 2.99
C GLY A 43 -8.86 11.08 3.31
N ALA A 44 -8.26 11.87 2.41
CA ALA A 44 -6.83 12.24 2.47
C ALA A 44 -6.35 12.80 3.84
N ASP A 45 -7.17 13.60 4.52
CA ASP A 45 -6.87 14.15 5.85
C ASP A 45 -6.74 13.10 6.95
N ALA A 46 -7.57 12.06 6.90
CA ALA A 46 -7.53 10.97 7.87
C ALA A 46 -6.35 10.02 7.57
N ALA A 47 -6.08 9.79 6.29
CA ALA A 47 -4.90 9.06 5.82
C ALA A 47 -3.59 9.73 6.30
N LEU A 48 -3.47 11.05 6.17
CA LEU A 48 -2.33 11.84 6.67
C LEU A 48 -2.03 11.64 8.15
N ARG A 49 -3.09 11.69 8.99
CA ARG A 49 -2.93 11.51 10.44
C ARG A 49 -2.43 10.11 10.78
N HIS A 50 -2.82 9.11 10.00
CA HIS A 50 -2.38 7.73 10.15
C HIS A 50 -0.93 7.52 9.64
N PHE A 51 -0.56 8.15 8.52
CA PHE A 51 0.79 8.05 7.94
C PHE A 51 1.89 8.61 8.83
N ARG A 52 1.62 9.66 9.60
CA ARG A 52 2.62 10.29 10.49
C ARG A 52 3.19 9.35 11.56
N ARG A 53 2.47 8.29 11.93
CA ARG A 53 2.92 7.28 12.91
C ARG A 53 3.49 6.03 12.25
N THR A 54 3.32 5.91 10.94
CA THR A 54 3.68 4.73 10.18
C THR A 54 5.10 4.90 9.65
N LYS A 55 5.93 3.85 9.78
CA LYS A 55 7.28 3.81 9.21
C LYS A 55 7.43 2.56 8.38
N ASP A 56 8.19 2.69 7.30
CA ASP A 56 8.56 1.61 6.41
C ASP A 56 7.33 0.79 5.95
N ALA A 57 6.32 1.50 5.42
CA ALA A 57 5.04 0.90 5.05
C ALA A 57 4.71 0.98 3.58
N VAL A 58 3.89 0.01 3.14
CA VAL A 58 3.10 0.11 1.91
C VAL A 58 1.73 0.72 2.20
N LEU A 59 1.31 1.65 1.35
CA LEU A 59 -0.06 2.16 1.34
C LEU A 59 -0.91 1.38 0.35
N ILE A 60 -1.97 0.73 0.81
CA ILE A 60 -2.99 0.08 -0.03
C ILE A 60 -4.19 1.03 -0.17
N THR A 61 -4.56 1.40 -1.39
CA THR A 61 -5.70 2.29 -1.67
C THR A 61 -6.23 2.07 -3.09
N GLY A 62 -7.41 2.61 -3.42
CA GLY A 62 -7.95 2.54 -4.78
C GLY A 62 -7.11 3.34 -5.78
N GLY A 63 -6.97 2.83 -7.00
CA GLY A 63 -6.23 3.54 -8.06
C GLY A 63 -6.92 4.81 -8.60
N ASP A 64 -8.17 5.07 -8.21
CA ASP A 64 -8.93 6.28 -8.51
C ASP A 64 -8.67 7.44 -7.50
N ARG A 65 -7.97 7.15 -6.38
CA ARG A 65 -7.73 8.09 -5.27
C ARG A 65 -6.50 8.98 -5.44
N SER A 66 -6.46 9.77 -6.52
CA SER A 66 -5.32 10.65 -6.85
C SER A 66 -4.96 11.66 -5.75
N ASP A 67 -5.94 12.08 -4.94
CA ASP A 67 -5.76 12.93 -3.75
C ASP A 67 -4.88 12.24 -2.69
N ILE A 68 -5.19 10.97 -2.40
CA ILE A 68 -4.41 10.15 -1.47
C ILE A 68 -3.01 9.88 -2.03
N HIS A 69 -2.88 9.57 -3.32
CA HIS A 69 -1.58 9.22 -3.92
C HIS A 69 -0.59 10.35 -3.75
N SER A 70 -1.01 11.58 -4.10
CA SER A 70 -0.16 12.77 -4.03
C SER A 70 0.35 13.03 -2.61
N VAL A 71 -0.54 12.86 -1.64
CA VAL A 71 -0.24 12.99 -0.22
C VAL A 71 0.71 11.90 0.28
N ALA A 72 0.51 10.66 -0.15
CA ALA A 72 1.31 9.52 0.26
C ALA A 72 2.75 9.61 -0.27
N LEU A 73 2.94 10.10 -1.50
CA LEU A 73 4.26 10.31 -2.11
C LEU A 73 5.12 11.35 -1.37
N GLU A 74 4.49 12.21 -0.56
CA GLU A 74 5.17 13.19 0.28
C GLU A 74 5.37 12.69 1.73
N ALA A 75 4.79 11.55 2.08
CA ALA A 75 4.83 11.02 3.43
C ALA A 75 6.12 10.21 3.68
N PRO A 76 6.99 10.61 4.63
CA PRO A 76 8.32 9.99 4.81
C PRO A 76 8.28 8.51 5.24
N GLY A 77 7.14 8.07 5.78
CA GLY A 77 6.92 6.69 6.25
C GLY A 77 6.42 5.72 5.18
N ILE A 78 5.98 6.23 4.03
CA ILE A 78 5.49 5.41 2.91
C ILE A 78 6.66 5.09 1.97
N LYS A 79 6.83 3.80 1.68
CA LYS A 79 7.90 3.27 0.81
C LYS A 79 7.37 2.71 -0.49
N CYS A 80 6.08 2.40 -0.54
CA CYS A 80 5.42 1.80 -1.68
C CYS A 80 3.95 2.20 -1.68
N LEU A 81 3.36 2.38 -2.86
CA LEU A 81 1.91 2.45 -3.03
C LEU A 81 1.45 1.17 -3.72
N CYS A 82 0.36 0.58 -3.26
CA CYS A 82 -0.31 -0.56 -3.88
C CYS A 82 -1.74 -0.14 -4.22
N LEU A 83 -2.01 0.00 -5.51
CA LEU A 83 -3.26 0.52 -6.05
C LEU A 83 -4.18 -0.63 -6.47
N THR A 84 -5.37 -0.70 -5.91
CA THR A 84 -6.34 -1.77 -6.14
C THR A 84 -7.39 -1.39 -7.18
N GLY A 85 -8.17 -2.38 -7.62
CA GLY A 85 -9.31 -2.18 -8.53
C GLY A 85 -8.92 -2.03 -10.01
N GLY A 86 -7.68 -2.31 -10.39
CA GLY A 86 -7.24 -2.30 -11.79
C GLY A 86 -7.11 -0.91 -12.43
N PHE A 87 -7.25 0.17 -11.65
CA PHE A 87 -7.11 1.53 -12.15
C PHE A 87 -5.64 1.94 -12.24
N ARG A 88 -5.21 2.34 -13.44
CA ARG A 88 -3.87 2.91 -13.63
C ARG A 88 -3.89 4.40 -13.25
N PRO A 89 -2.97 4.87 -12.37
CA PRO A 89 -2.90 6.26 -11.99
C PRO A 89 -2.41 7.14 -13.15
N SER A 90 -2.61 8.45 -13.01
CA SER A 90 -2.15 9.42 -14.01
C SER A 90 -0.63 9.40 -14.19
N SER A 91 -0.16 9.80 -15.37
CA SER A 91 1.28 9.94 -15.65
C SER A 91 1.98 10.91 -14.69
N ALA A 92 1.28 11.93 -14.20
CA ALA A 92 1.80 12.86 -13.21
C ALA A 92 2.11 12.16 -11.86
N VAL A 93 1.24 11.25 -11.42
CA VAL A 93 1.46 10.45 -10.21
C VAL A 93 2.61 9.47 -10.41
N LEU A 94 2.65 8.77 -11.55
CA LEU A 94 3.74 7.84 -11.88
C LEU A 94 5.11 8.55 -11.90
N GLY A 95 5.21 9.66 -12.65
CA GLY A 95 6.45 10.43 -12.71
C GLY A 95 6.87 10.98 -11.35
N LYS A 96 5.90 11.42 -10.53
CA LYS A 96 6.22 11.89 -9.17
C LYS A 96 6.73 10.77 -8.27
N ALA A 97 6.18 9.58 -8.41
CA ALA A 97 6.60 8.41 -7.67
C ALA A 97 8.04 8.00 -8.03
N GLU A 98 8.38 8.03 -9.32
CA GLU A 98 9.75 7.79 -9.80
C GLU A 98 10.73 8.85 -9.29
N GLU A 99 10.39 10.14 -9.36
CA GLU A 99 11.21 11.22 -8.77
C GLU A 99 11.51 11.01 -7.28
N ARG A 100 10.54 10.44 -6.56
CA ARG A 100 10.64 10.16 -5.12
C ARG A 100 11.29 8.82 -4.82
N GLY A 101 11.51 7.97 -5.82
CA GLY A 101 11.97 6.60 -5.65
C GLY A 101 10.98 5.73 -4.88
N ILE A 102 9.67 5.99 -5.02
CA ILE A 102 8.59 5.24 -4.38
C ILE A 102 7.90 4.38 -5.43
N PRO A 103 8.01 3.04 -5.38
CA PRO A 103 7.34 2.17 -6.33
C PRO A 103 5.81 2.24 -6.22
N ILE A 104 5.14 2.12 -7.37
CA ILE A 104 3.70 1.91 -7.48
C ILE A 104 3.43 0.51 -7.98
N LEU A 105 2.64 -0.25 -7.22
CA LEU A 105 2.14 -1.58 -7.58
C LEU A 105 0.68 -1.46 -8.02
N LEU A 106 0.28 -2.16 -9.07
CA LEU A 106 -1.10 -2.27 -9.52
C LEU A 106 -1.60 -3.67 -9.27
N ALA A 107 -2.64 -3.76 -8.45
CA ALA A 107 -3.35 -4.99 -8.14
C ALA A 107 -4.72 -4.99 -8.82
N GLN A 108 -5.05 -6.11 -9.47
CA GLN A 108 -6.34 -6.28 -10.16
C GLN A 108 -7.48 -6.58 -9.19
N SER A 109 -7.18 -7.17 -8.02
CA SER A 109 -8.17 -7.49 -7.00
C SER A 109 -8.65 -6.25 -6.24
N ASP A 110 -9.81 -6.39 -5.59
CA ASP A 110 -10.37 -5.36 -4.72
C ASP A 110 -9.50 -5.15 -3.46
N THR A 111 -9.75 -4.03 -2.78
CA THR A 111 -8.98 -3.60 -1.62
C THR A 111 -8.99 -4.61 -0.47
N LEU A 112 -10.12 -5.25 -0.18
CA LEU A 112 -10.22 -6.20 0.94
C LEU A 112 -9.37 -7.44 0.64
N THR A 113 -9.50 -8.01 -0.56
CA THR A 113 -8.70 -9.16 -0.99
C THR A 113 -7.19 -8.86 -0.91
N ILE A 114 -6.76 -7.67 -1.33
CA ILE A 114 -5.35 -7.28 -1.28
C ILE A 114 -4.86 -7.09 0.15
N ILE A 115 -5.69 -6.54 1.05
CA ILE A 115 -5.34 -6.40 2.46
C ILE A 115 -5.10 -7.77 3.08
N GLU A 116 -6.03 -8.71 2.92
CA GLU A 116 -5.94 -10.06 3.52
C GLU A 116 -4.65 -10.77 3.07
N ARG A 117 -4.35 -10.75 1.76
CA ARG A 117 -3.11 -11.34 1.22
C ARG A 117 -1.86 -10.59 1.68
N ALA A 118 -1.90 -9.26 1.68
CA ALA A 118 -0.75 -8.45 2.10
C ALA A 118 -0.43 -8.66 3.58
N GLU A 119 -1.44 -8.88 4.43
CA GLU A 119 -1.26 -9.22 5.85
C GLU A 119 -0.54 -10.56 5.99
N GLU A 120 -0.94 -11.58 5.22
CA GLU A 120 -0.27 -12.88 5.21
C GLU A 120 1.20 -12.77 4.79
N ILE A 121 1.49 -12.03 3.72
CA ILE A 121 2.85 -11.87 3.18
C ILE A 121 3.74 -11.12 4.17
N VAL A 122 3.27 -9.97 4.68
CA VAL A 122 4.02 -9.17 5.64
C VAL A 122 4.16 -9.91 6.97
N HIS A 123 3.14 -10.66 7.40
CA HIS A 123 3.23 -11.51 8.58
C HIS A 123 4.25 -12.62 8.36
N ALA A 124 4.18 -13.41 7.30
CA ALA A 124 5.13 -14.49 7.01
C ALA A 124 6.59 -13.98 6.89
N GLY A 125 6.78 -12.81 6.28
CA GLY A 125 8.08 -12.12 6.26
C GLY A 125 8.58 -11.73 7.65
N ARG A 126 7.66 -11.32 8.54
CA ARG A 126 7.94 -11.04 9.96
C ARG A 126 8.14 -12.30 10.81
N THR A 127 7.32 -13.35 10.68
CA THR A 127 7.29 -14.56 11.55
C THR A 127 8.60 -15.37 11.55
N ARG A 128 9.61 -14.97 10.76
CA ARG A 128 11.01 -15.34 11.01
C ARG A 128 11.58 -14.70 12.30
N ASP A 129 10.81 -13.87 13.02
CA ASP A 129 10.98 -13.36 14.39
C ASP A 129 9.56 -12.99 14.95
N GLU A 130 9.24 -13.24 16.22
CA GLU A 130 7.84 -13.43 16.72
C GLU A 130 6.86 -12.22 16.69
N VAL A 131 5.59 -12.50 16.26
CA VAL A 131 4.22 -11.97 16.59
C VAL A 131 4.02 -10.46 16.89
N THR A 132 3.16 -9.68 16.19
CA THR A 132 1.70 -9.54 16.43
C THR A 132 1.04 -8.65 15.34
N VAL A 133 -0.17 -9.01 14.88
CA VAL A 133 -1.03 -8.26 13.93
C VAL A 133 -2.07 -7.46 14.71
N GLU A 134 -2.21 -6.16 14.41
CA GLU A 134 -3.21 -5.29 15.07
C GLU A 134 -4.19 -4.71 14.03
N ARG A 135 -5.47 -5.11 14.16
CA ARG A 135 -6.74 -4.55 13.65
C ARG A 135 -6.73 -3.79 12.31
N MET A 136 -7.13 -4.46 11.22
CA MET A 136 -7.66 -3.80 10.00
C MET A 136 -8.92 -4.48 9.45
N ARG A 137 -10.02 -4.46 10.23
CA ARG A 137 -11.35 -4.90 9.76
C ARG A 137 -12.46 -3.83 9.86
N GLU A 138 -12.26 -2.75 10.61
CA GLU A 138 -13.40 -1.91 11.03
C GLU A 138 -13.79 -0.77 10.07
N LEU A 139 -13.27 -0.69 8.84
CA LEU A 139 -13.51 0.46 7.95
C LEU A 139 -13.75 0.15 6.47
N LEU A 140 -13.75 -1.14 6.09
CA LEU A 140 -13.99 -1.53 4.70
C LEU A 140 -15.49 -1.50 4.32
N THR A 141 -16.38 -1.21 5.26
CA THR A 141 -17.84 -1.18 5.04
C THR A 141 -18.33 0.13 4.39
N ASP A 142 -17.54 1.21 4.35
CA ASP A 142 -18.05 2.54 3.95
C ASP A 142 -17.82 2.91 2.47
N HIS A 143 -17.38 1.97 1.62
CA HIS A 143 -17.18 2.20 0.18
C HIS A 143 -17.69 1.10 -0.75
N ALA A 144 -18.41 0.10 -0.22
CA ALA A 144 -19.19 -0.80 -1.07
C ALA A 144 -20.50 -0.15 -1.59
N ASP A 145 -20.96 0.95 -0.99
CA ASP A 145 -22.27 1.54 -1.26
C ASP A 145 -22.30 2.69 -2.31
N LEU A 146 -21.19 2.98 -2.99
CA LEU A 146 -21.19 4.02 -4.05
C LEU A 146 -21.30 3.47 -5.48
N HIS A 147 -21.11 2.16 -5.68
CA HIS A 147 -21.37 1.56 -6.99
C HIS A 147 -22.83 1.14 -7.19
N GLU A 148 -23.66 1.12 -6.14
CA GLU A 148 -25.08 0.76 -6.25
C GLU A 148 -26.01 1.96 -6.52
N MET A 149 -25.49 3.19 -6.56
CA MET A 149 -26.31 4.41 -6.77
C MET A 149 -26.24 5.05 -8.17
N LEU A 150 -25.62 4.40 -9.16
CA LEU A 150 -25.60 4.89 -10.56
C LEU A 150 -26.22 3.91 -11.56
N GLY A 151 -27.25 3.18 -11.12
CA GLY A 151 -28.02 2.29 -11.97
C GLY A 151 -29.52 2.37 -11.70
N HIS A 152 -30.15 3.52 -11.91
CA HIS A 152 -31.58 3.58 -12.25
C HIS A 152 -31.87 4.86 -13.05
N GLU A 153 -32.12 4.64 -14.35
CA GLU A 153 -32.98 5.37 -15.31
C GLU A 153 -32.82 6.89 -15.50
#